data_AF-A0A9C7PK93-F1
#
_entry.id   AF-A0A9C7PK93-F1
#
_cell.length_a   1.000
_cell.length_b   1.000
_cell.length_c   1.000
_cell.angle_alpha   90.00
_cell.angle_beta   90.00
_cell.angle_gamma   90.00
#
_symmetry.space_group_name_H-M   'P 1'
#
loop_
_entity.id
_entity.type
_entity.pdbx_description
1 polymer ?
#
loop_
_entity_poly.entity_id
_entity_poly.type
_entity_poly.pdbx_seq_one_letter_code
_entity_poly.pdbx_strand_id
1 'polypeptide(L)'
;MLAASRKLTADVKSLALQDVYGRVANVLMDLAEERGDGTLFIPEKLTQQDIADRVGASREMVARILKDLTIGEYIRFEGRHIVINTRLPAKY
;
A
#
# COMPACT_ATOMS: atom_id res chain seq x y z
N MET A 1 -16.81 33.32 -2.97
CA MET A 1 -15.41 32.86 -3.10
C MET A 1 -15.11 31.72 -2.11
N LEU A 2 -15.62 30.49 -2.31
CA LEU A 2 -15.33 29.34 -1.41
C LEU A 2 -15.09 27.99 -2.13
N ALA A 3 -15.08 27.95 -3.47
CA ALA A 3 -14.95 26.69 -4.22
C ALA A 3 -13.50 26.28 -4.54
N ALA A 4 -12.53 27.19 -4.49
CA ALA A 4 -11.15 26.93 -4.89
C ALA A 4 -10.35 26.09 -3.87
N SER A 5 -10.59 26.26 -2.57
CA SER A 5 -9.78 25.61 -1.52
C SER A 5 -9.97 24.08 -1.43
N ARG A 6 -11.16 23.57 -1.77
CA ARG A 6 -11.45 22.13 -1.70
C ARG A 6 -10.76 21.32 -2.79
N LYS A 7 -10.62 21.87 -4.00
CA LYS A 7 -10.00 21.15 -5.13
C LYS A 7 -8.49 20.99 -4.94
N LEU A 8 -7.79 22.08 -4.56
CA LEU A 8 -6.36 22.00 -4.24
C LEU A 8 -6.04 21.01 -3.12
N THR A 9 -6.87 20.97 -2.06
CA THR A 9 -6.68 20.03 -0.95
C THR A 9 -6.84 18.57 -1.41
N ALA A 10 -7.79 18.29 -2.31
CA ALA A 10 -7.97 16.96 -2.87
C ALA A 10 -6.79 16.55 -3.77
N ASP A 11 -6.30 17.47 -4.60
CA ASP A 11 -5.17 17.23 -5.51
C ASP A 11 -3.88 16.95 -4.73
N VAL A 12 -3.58 17.76 -3.70
CA VAL A 12 -2.42 17.53 -2.80
C VAL A 12 -2.54 16.20 -2.06
N LYS A 13 -3.73 15.85 -1.57
CA LYS A 13 -3.97 14.56 -0.91
C LYS A 13 -3.79 13.38 -1.87
N SER A 14 -4.19 13.54 -3.13
CA SER A 14 -4.00 12.51 -4.16
C SER A 14 -2.52 12.31 -4.49
N LEU A 15 -1.77 13.41 -4.66
CA LEU A 15 -0.33 13.36 -4.91
C LEU A 15 0.44 12.73 -3.75
N ALA A 16 0.11 13.12 -2.50
CA ALA A 16 0.70 12.51 -1.31
C ALA A 16 0.37 11.01 -1.23
N LEU A 17 -0.85 10.61 -1.57
CA LEU A 17 -1.23 9.19 -1.59
C LEU A 17 -0.47 8.39 -2.66
N GLN A 18 -0.25 8.97 -3.84
CA GLN A 18 0.56 8.36 -4.91
C GLN A 18 2.02 8.18 -4.50
N ASP A 19 2.61 9.17 -3.83
CA ASP A 19 3.98 9.09 -3.32
C ASP A 19 4.12 8.02 -2.22
N VAL A 20 3.16 7.97 -1.29
CA VAL A 20 3.12 6.93 -0.24
C VAL A 20 2.89 5.55 -0.84
N TYR A 21 2.05 5.43 -1.87
CA TYR A 21 1.79 4.18 -2.58
C TYR A 21 3.09 3.55 -3.11
N GLY A 22 3.91 4.32 -3.81
CA GLY A 22 5.18 3.82 -4.36
C GLY A 22 6.09 3.25 -3.28
N ARG A 23 6.20 3.95 -2.14
CA ARG A 23 7.00 3.48 -0.99
C ARG A 23 6.43 2.22 -0.35
N VAL A 24 5.10 2.13 -0.19
CA VAL A 24 4.44 0.91 0.32
C VAL A 24 4.68 -0.27 -0.62
N ALA A 25 4.51 -0.08 -1.93
CA ALA A 25 4.74 -1.11 -2.92
C ALA A 25 6.18 -1.65 -2.86
N ASN A 26 7.17 -0.76 -2.76
CA ASN A 26 8.58 -1.16 -2.62
C ASN A 26 8.81 -1.96 -1.33
N VAL A 27 8.31 -1.49 -0.18
CA VAL A 27 8.45 -2.22 1.10
C VAL A 27 7.81 -3.60 1.03
N LEU A 28 6.63 -3.73 0.42
CA LEU A 28 5.99 -5.03 0.26
C LEU A 28 6.81 -5.96 -0.63
N MET A 29 7.30 -5.47 -1.77
CA MET A 29 8.09 -6.28 -2.70
C MET A 29 9.46 -6.67 -2.12
N ASP A 30 10.12 -5.79 -1.37
CA ASP A 30 11.42 -6.04 -0.75
C ASP A 30 11.35 -7.11 0.36
N LEU A 31 10.21 -7.22 1.03
CA LEU A 31 9.99 -8.18 2.11
C LEU A 31 9.36 -9.49 1.65
N ALA A 32 8.95 -9.58 0.38
CA ALA A 32 8.23 -10.74 -0.12
C ALA A 32 9.18 -11.79 -0.71
N GLU A 33 8.87 -13.05 -0.45
CA GLU A 33 9.61 -14.22 -0.93
C GLU A 33 8.73 -15.03 -1.89
N GLU A 34 9.31 -15.58 -2.97
CA GLU A 34 8.57 -16.42 -3.91
C GLU A 34 8.15 -17.77 -3.28
N ARG A 35 6.87 -18.11 -3.39
CA ARG A 35 6.29 -19.35 -2.83
C ARG A 35 6.25 -20.53 -3.80
N GLY A 36 6.98 -20.48 -4.91
CA GLY A 36 7.04 -21.56 -5.91
C GLY A 36 5.75 -21.82 -6.68
N ASP A 37 4.62 -21.27 -6.24
CA ASP A 37 3.29 -21.26 -6.87
C ASP A 37 3.04 -20.00 -7.72
N GLY A 38 4.07 -19.17 -7.88
CA GLY A 38 4.00 -17.89 -8.59
C GLY A 38 3.47 -16.73 -7.75
N THR A 39 3.15 -16.94 -6.47
CA THR A 39 2.82 -15.86 -5.53
C THR A 39 4.04 -15.40 -4.73
N LEU A 40 3.99 -14.18 -4.21
CA LEU A 40 4.97 -13.69 -3.24
C LEU A 40 4.34 -13.67 -1.84
N PHE A 41 5.10 -14.06 -0.84
CA PHE A 41 4.67 -14.14 0.54
C PHE A 41 5.59 -13.32 1.43
N ILE A 42 5.01 -12.46 2.26
CA ILE A 42 5.76 -11.72 3.27
C ILE A 42 5.74 -12.55 4.57
N PRO A 43 6.87 -13.18 4.97
CA PRO A 43 6.94 -14.01 6.18
C PRO A 43 6.84 -13.19 7.47
N GLU A 44 7.17 -11.91 7.38
CA GLU A 44 7.13 -10.99 8.51
C GLU A 44 5.68 -10.59 8.84
N LYS A 45 5.35 -10.63 10.12
CA LYS A 45 4.04 -10.18 10.61
C LYS A 45 4.04 -8.67 10.75
N LEU A 46 3.62 -7.99 9.68
CA LEU A 46 3.56 -6.53 9.62
C LEU A 46 2.19 -6.00 10.05
N THR A 47 2.17 -5.09 11.00
CA THR A 47 1.02 -4.23 11.23
C THR A 47 1.02 -3.05 10.26
N GLN A 48 -0.13 -2.38 10.14
CA GLN A 48 -0.22 -1.13 9.36
C GLN A 48 0.71 -0.03 9.91
N GLN A 49 0.99 -0.04 11.21
CA GLN A 49 1.89 0.92 11.84
C GLN A 49 3.35 0.61 11.47
N ASP A 50 3.76 -0.66 11.47
CA ASP A 50 5.12 -1.06 11.09
C ASP A 50 5.44 -0.63 9.65
N ILE A 51 4.48 -0.80 8.75
CA ILE A 51 4.61 -0.35 7.35
C ILE A 51 4.68 1.18 7.31
N ALA A 52 3.81 1.87 8.06
CA ALA A 52 3.79 3.34 8.12
C ALA A 52 5.12 3.93 8.61
N ASP A 53 5.73 3.32 9.62
CA ASP A 53 7.03 3.73 10.17
C ASP A 53 8.15 3.53 9.15
N ARG A 54 8.13 2.43 8.39
CA ARG A 54 9.12 2.16 7.32
C ARG A 54 8.99 3.10 6.14
N VAL A 55 7.75 3.37 5.70
CA VAL A 55 7.53 4.24 4.54
C VAL A 55 7.55 5.72 4.91
N GLY A 56 7.55 6.10 6.19
CA GLY A 56 7.47 7.49 6.62
C GLY A 56 6.15 8.15 6.22
N ALA A 57 5.03 7.49 6.56
CA ALA A 57 3.67 7.95 6.27
C ALA A 57 2.75 7.73 7.47
N SER A 58 1.49 8.20 7.38
CA SER A 58 0.51 7.92 8.42
C SER A 58 -0.07 6.51 8.29
N ARG A 59 -0.41 5.90 9.42
CA ARG A 59 -1.12 4.61 9.48
C ARG A 59 -2.39 4.62 8.64
N GLU A 60 -3.12 5.73 8.63
CA GLU A 60 -4.37 5.87 7.86
C GLU A 60 -4.13 5.83 6.35
N MET A 61 -3.06 6.46 5.87
CA MET A 61 -2.69 6.41 4.44
C MET A 61 -2.31 4.99 4.03
N VAL A 62 -1.49 4.32 4.84
CA VAL A 62 -1.11 2.91 4.61
C VAL A 62 -2.33 2.00 4.66
N ALA A 63 -3.21 2.16 5.64
CA ALA A 63 -4.44 1.39 5.76
C ALA A 63 -5.32 1.50 4.52
N ARG A 64 -5.44 2.71 3.96
CA ARG A 64 -6.17 2.96 2.72
C ARG A 64 -5.52 2.25 1.52
N ILE A 65 -4.20 2.34 1.38
CA ILE A 65 -3.46 1.70 0.29
C ILE A 65 -3.60 0.18 0.35
N LEU A 66 -3.39 -0.43 1.53
CA LEU A 66 -3.53 -1.88 1.70
C LEU A 66 -4.97 -2.33 1.41
N LYS A 67 -5.96 -1.55 1.83
CA LYS A 67 -7.36 -1.83 1.54
C LYS A 67 -7.63 -1.80 0.03
N ASP A 68 -7.16 -0.78 -0.68
CA ASP A 68 -7.39 -0.65 -2.12
C ASP A 68 -6.65 -1.76 -2.89
N LEU A 69 -5.44 -2.15 -2.46
CA LEU A 69 -4.72 -3.30 -3.02
C LEU A 69 -5.43 -4.64 -2.75
N THR A 70 -6.08 -4.78 -1.60
CA THR A 70 -6.87 -5.97 -1.27
C THR A 70 -8.14 -6.02 -2.12
N ILE A 71 -8.84 -4.89 -2.29
CA ILE A 71 -10.04 -4.78 -3.13
C ILE A 71 -9.71 -5.07 -4.61
N GLY A 72 -8.55 -4.59 -5.07
CA GLY A 72 -8.06 -4.86 -6.43
C GLY A 72 -7.47 -6.26 -6.63
N GLU A 73 -7.56 -7.15 -5.62
CA GLU A 73 -7.06 -8.52 -5.64
C GLU A 73 -5.54 -8.65 -5.89
N TYR A 74 -4.79 -7.55 -5.72
CA TYR A 74 -3.33 -7.53 -5.84
C TYR A 74 -2.66 -8.20 -4.66
N ILE A 75 -3.22 -7.99 -3.47
CA ILE A 75 -2.78 -8.62 -2.24
C ILE A 75 -3.94 -9.33 -1.54
N ARG A 76 -3.62 -10.30 -0.69
CA ARG A 76 -4.55 -10.90 0.27
C ARG A 76 -3.87 -11.09 1.61
N PHE A 77 -4.66 -11.17 2.68
CA PHE A 77 -4.15 -11.47 4.01
C PHE A 77 -4.34 -12.96 4.31
N GLU A 78 -3.24 -13.65 4.61
CA GLU A 78 -3.24 -15.03 5.14
C GLU A 78 -2.89 -14.98 6.63
N GLY A 79 -3.92 -14.82 7.47
CA GLY A 79 -3.76 -14.58 8.90
C GLY A 79 -3.15 -13.20 9.18
N ARG A 80 -1.90 -13.16 9.67
CA ARG A 80 -1.14 -11.92 9.88
C ARG A 80 -0.09 -11.66 8.80
N HIS A 81 -0.07 -12.47 7.75
CA HIS A 81 0.87 -12.32 6.65
C HIS A 81 0.17 -11.74 5.43
N ILE A 82 0.96 -11.13 4.56
CA ILE A 82 0.51 -10.57 3.30
C ILE A 82 1.00 -11.48 2.18
N VAL A 83 0.11 -11.86 1.27
CA VAL A 83 0.43 -12.54 0.03
C VAL A 83 0.15 -11.59 -1.12
N ILE A 84 1.09 -11.50 -2.06
CA ILE A 84 0.97 -10.73 -3.30
C ILE A 84 0.61 -11.72 -4.41
N ASN A 85 -0.58 -11.56 -4.97
CA ASN A 85 -1.16 -12.48 -5.97
C ASN A 85 -0.61 -12.22 -7.37
N THR A 86 -0.39 -10.95 -7.68
CA THR A 86 0.03 -10.48 -9.00
C THR A 86 0.86 -9.20 -8.85
N ARG A 87 1.46 -8.76 -9.94
CA ARG A 87 2.27 -7.54 -9.96
C ARG A 87 1.42 -6.34 -9.51
N LEU A 88 1.92 -5.62 -8.51
CA LEU A 88 1.28 -4.39 -8.03
C LEU A 88 1.16 -3.36 -9.18
N PRO A 89 0.06 -2.59 -9.24
CA PRO A 89 -0.17 -1.67 -10.34
C PRO A 89 0.89 -0.58 -10.39
N ALA A 90 1.39 -0.25 -11.57
CA ALA A 90 2.45 0.77 -11.73
C ALA A 90 1.99 2.19 -11.35
N LYS A 91 0.70 2.41 -11.15
CA LYS A 91 0.09 3.70 -10.79
C LYS A 91 -1.18 3.50 -9.96
N TYR A 92 -1.33 4.36 -8.95
CA TYR A 92 -2.49 4.48 -8.07
C TYR A 92 -3.39 5.62 -8.51
#